data_AF-A0AAW6NL84-F1
#
_entry.id   AF-A0AAW6NL84-F1
#
_cell.length_a   1.000
_cell.length_b   1.000
_cell.length_c   1.000
_cell.angle_alpha   90.00
_cell.angle_beta   90.00
_cell.angle_gamma   90.00
#
_symmetry.space_group_name_H-M   'P 1'
#
loop_
_entity.id
_entity.type
_entity.pdbx_description
1 polymer ?
#
loop_
_entity_poly.entity_id
_entity_poly.type
_entity_poly.pdbx_seq_one_letter_code
_entity_poly.pdbx_strand_id
1 'polypeptide(L)'
;NLCVAVRETQGKGVMPDGTSRISYNGQPLYHYMGCSTFSEYTVVAEVSLAKINPQANAEQVCLLGCGVTTGIGAGHNTAMGHRG
;
A
#
# COMPACT_ATOMS: atom_id res chain seq x y z
N ASN A 1 7.67 5.69 -1.88
CA ASN A 1 7.13 5.54 -0.51
C ASN A 1 7.82 6.57 0.41
N LEU A 2 7.48 7.86 0.22
CA LEU A 2 8.20 9.01 0.82
C LEU A 2 7.33 9.82 1.79
N CYS A 3 6.03 9.53 1.88
CA CYS A 3 5.14 10.15 2.86
C CYS A 3 5.62 9.80 4.27
N VAL A 4 5.77 10.82 5.12
CA VAL A 4 6.30 10.65 6.48
C VAL A 4 5.22 10.35 7.52
N ALA A 5 3.95 10.59 7.20
CA ALA A 5 2.82 10.51 8.15
C ALA A 5 2.71 9.18 8.91
N VAL A 6 3.08 8.07 8.27
CA VAL A 6 3.06 6.72 8.87
C VAL A 6 4.40 6.03 8.80
N ARG A 7 5.47 6.73 8.40
CA ARG A 7 6.75 6.09 8.05
C ARG A 7 7.40 5.39 9.24
N GLU A 8 7.30 5.99 10.43
CA GLU A 8 7.89 5.46 11.66
C GLU A 8 7.27 4.13 12.11
N THR A 9 5.96 3.96 11.91
CA THR A 9 5.21 2.76 12.32
C THR A 9 5.15 1.72 11.21
N GLN A 10 5.01 2.15 9.95
CA GLN A 10 4.97 1.28 8.77
C GLN A 10 6.25 0.46 8.63
N GLY A 11 7.42 1.03 8.96
CA GLY A 11 8.70 0.30 8.95
C GLY A 11 8.84 -0.72 10.09
N LYS A 12 8.12 -0.53 11.19
CA LYS A 12 8.07 -1.45 12.35
C LYS A 12 6.98 -2.52 12.20
N GLY A 13 6.17 -2.46 11.14
CA GLY A 13 5.09 -3.40 10.87
C GLY A 13 3.89 -3.24 11.79
N VAL A 14 3.61 -2.02 12.26
CA VAL A 14 2.48 -1.71 13.15
C VAL A 14 1.64 -0.56 12.60
N MET A 15 0.41 -0.43 13.10
CA MET A 15 -0.50 0.67 12.79
C MET A 15 0.01 2.00 13.39
N PRO A 16 -0.56 3.17 13.02
CA PRO A 16 -0.17 4.47 13.59
C PRO A 16 -0.26 4.55 15.11
N ASP A 17 -1.10 3.72 15.74
CA ASP A 17 -1.22 3.61 17.20
C ASP A 17 -0.18 2.67 17.85
N GLY A 18 0.76 2.14 17.07
CA GLY A 18 1.83 1.25 17.55
C GLY A 18 1.42 -0.21 17.73
N THR A 19 0.19 -0.60 17.37
CA THR A 19 -0.31 -1.97 17.59
C THR A 19 -0.53 -2.74 16.28
N SER A 20 -0.68 -4.07 16.38
CA SER A 20 -1.10 -4.89 15.23
C SER A 20 -2.63 -5.08 15.21
N ARG A 21 -3.16 -5.43 14.03
CA ARG A 21 -4.55 -5.88 13.83
C ARG A 21 -4.64 -7.33 13.39
N ILE A 22 -3.49 -7.98 13.24
CA ILE A 22 -3.37 -9.34 12.73
C ILE A 22 -2.78 -10.18 13.86
N SER A 23 -3.42 -11.29 14.15
CA SER A 23 -2.93 -12.27 15.11
C SER A 23 -3.19 -13.68 14.59
N TYR A 24 -2.31 -14.60 14.92
CA TYR A 24 -2.48 -16.01 14.64
C TYR A 24 -2.12 -16.80 15.89
N ASN A 25 -3.02 -17.70 16.32
CA ASN A 25 -2.87 -18.47 17.56
C ASN A 25 -2.54 -17.62 18.80
N GLY A 26 -3.20 -16.47 18.94
CA GLY A 26 -2.99 -15.54 20.05
C GLY A 26 -1.67 -14.76 19.99
N GLN A 27 -0.84 -14.97 18.96
CA GLN A 27 0.39 -14.21 18.76
C GLN A 27 0.17 -13.11 17.73
N PRO A 28 0.60 -11.87 18.01
CA PRO A 28 0.50 -10.77 17.05
C PRO A 28 1.43 -11.04 15.85
N LEU A 29 0.91 -10.81 14.65
CA LEU A 29 1.68 -10.79 13.40
C LEU A 29 1.91 -9.34 12.98
N TYR A 30 3.05 -9.05 12.35
CA TYR A 30 3.33 -7.71 11.85
C TYR A 30 2.64 -7.44 10.52
N HIS A 31 2.25 -6.18 10.33
CA HIS A 31 1.77 -5.69 9.05
C HIS A 31 2.91 -5.56 8.04
N TYR A 32 2.66 -5.95 6.79
CA TYR A 32 3.62 -5.78 5.71
C TYR A 32 3.26 -4.54 4.88
N MET A 33 4.22 -3.62 4.76
CA MET A 33 4.09 -2.35 4.02
C MET A 33 2.85 -1.50 4.38
N GLY A 34 2.21 -1.75 5.53
CA GLY A 34 0.97 -1.09 5.94
C GLY A 34 -0.28 -1.52 5.16
N CYS A 35 -0.20 -2.62 4.39
CA CYS A 35 -1.31 -3.11 3.55
C CYS A 35 -1.71 -4.56 3.87
N SER A 36 -0.74 -5.47 4.04
CA SER A 36 -0.97 -6.88 4.41
C SER A 36 -2.02 -7.60 3.53
N THR A 37 -1.89 -7.49 2.21
CA THR A 37 -2.92 -7.91 1.23
C THR A 37 -3.01 -9.42 0.99
N PHE A 38 -2.25 -10.24 1.73
CA PHE A 38 -2.32 -11.71 1.66
C PHE A 38 -3.24 -12.28 2.75
N SER A 39 -4.23 -11.50 3.17
CA SER A 39 -5.28 -11.86 4.10
C SER A 39 -6.62 -11.54 3.47
N GLU A 40 -7.66 -12.33 3.75
CA GLU A 40 -9.02 -12.08 3.27
C GLU A 40 -9.57 -10.72 3.77
N TYR A 41 -9.10 -10.30 4.95
CA TYR A 41 -9.40 -9.00 5.54
C TYR A 41 -8.12 -8.34 6.05
N THR A 42 -8.01 -7.04 5.87
CA THR A 42 -6.89 -6.25 6.39
C THR A 42 -7.40 -4.92 6.93
N VAL A 43 -6.61 -4.29 7.79
CA VAL A 43 -6.87 -2.96 8.33
C VAL A 43 -5.71 -2.06 7.91
N VAL A 44 -6.03 -0.94 7.28
CA VAL A 44 -5.05 0.03 6.76
C VAL A 44 -5.26 1.39 7.39
N ALA A 45 -4.19 2.20 7.46
CA ALA A 45 -4.34 3.60 7.83
C ALA A 45 -5.10 4.34 6.73
N GLU A 46 -5.95 5.30 7.09
CA GLU A 46 -6.76 6.05 6.13
C GLU A 46 -5.90 6.71 5.03
N VAL A 47 -4.75 7.27 5.42
CA VAL A 47 -3.77 7.89 4.50
C VAL A 47 -3.11 6.91 3.52
N SER A 48 -3.27 5.60 3.74
CA SER A 48 -2.76 4.53 2.88
C SER A 48 -3.85 3.95 1.97
N LEU A 49 -5.07 4.50 1.98
CA LEU A 49 -6.20 4.03 1.18
C LEU A 49 -6.61 5.08 0.14
N ALA A 50 -6.89 4.62 -1.08
CA ALA A 50 -7.47 5.45 -2.13
C ALA A 50 -8.77 4.81 -2.64
N LYS A 51 -9.87 5.57 -2.62
CA LYS A 51 -11.14 5.15 -3.21
C LYS A 51 -11.03 5.17 -4.74
N ILE A 52 -11.43 4.06 -5.38
CA ILE A 52 -11.46 3.94 -6.85
C ILE A 52 -12.89 3.80 -7.38
N ASN A 53 -13.04 3.82 -8.70
CA ASN A 53 -14.33 3.60 -9.36
C ASN A 53 -14.88 2.20 -8.99
N PRO A 54 -16.10 2.09 -8.44
CA PRO A 54 -16.69 0.80 -8.06
C PRO A 54 -17.00 -0.12 -9.24
N GLN A 55 -17.02 0.39 -10.48
CA GLN A 55 -17.23 -0.39 -11.70
C GLN A 55 -15.94 -0.97 -12.29
N ALA A 56 -14.78 -0.70 -11.69
CA ALA A 56 -13.50 -1.21 -12.18
C ALA A 56 -13.31 -2.69 -11.82
N ASN A 57 -12.74 -3.49 -12.72
CA ASN A 57 -12.39 -4.89 -12.44
C ASN A 57 -11.25 -4.96 -11.42
N ALA A 58 -11.55 -5.47 -10.22
CA ALA A 58 -10.60 -5.58 -9.12
C ALA A 58 -9.35 -6.41 -9.47
N GLU A 59 -9.49 -7.48 -10.25
CA GLU A 59 -8.38 -8.38 -10.63
C GLU A 59 -7.35 -7.70 -11.52
N GLN A 60 -7.77 -6.70 -12.28
CA GLN A 60 -6.89 -5.95 -13.17
C GLN A 60 -6.31 -4.72 -12.46
N VAL A 61 -7.17 -3.95 -11.78
CA VAL A 61 -6.76 -2.69 -11.16
C VAL A 61 -5.90 -2.88 -9.91
N CYS A 62 -5.84 -4.07 -9.32
CA CYS A 62 -4.91 -4.37 -8.23
C CYS A 62 -3.44 -4.10 -8.62
N LEU A 63 -3.10 -4.28 -9.91
CA LEU A 63 -1.76 -4.01 -10.45
C LEU A 63 -1.36 -2.53 -10.36
N LEU A 64 -2.33 -1.63 -10.28
CA LEU A 64 -2.10 -0.19 -10.09
C LEU A 64 -1.60 0.14 -8.68
N GLY A 65 -1.74 -0.77 -7.72
CA GLY A 65 -1.23 -0.58 -6.35
C GLY A 65 0.30 -0.64 -6.23
N CYS A 66 1.01 -1.14 -7.25
CA CYS A 66 2.48 -1.25 -7.21
C CYS A 66 3.11 -1.15 -8.61
N GLY A 67 3.25 -2.27 -9.32
CA GLY A 67 4.16 -2.37 -10.47
C GLY A 67 3.80 -1.48 -11.65
N VAL A 68 2.52 -1.42 -12.02
CA VAL A 68 2.09 -0.66 -13.22
C VAL A 68 2.26 0.83 -13.03
N THR A 69 1.78 1.38 -11.90
CA THR A 69 1.91 2.81 -11.59
C THR A 69 3.36 3.22 -11.39
N THR A 70 4.18 2.36 -10.77
CA THR A 70 5.62 2.61 -10.63
C THR A 70 6.31 2.68 -12.00
N GLY A 71 6.03 1.74 -12.91
CA GLY A 71 6.62 1.73 -14.25
C GLY A 71 6.22 2.96 -15.08
N ILE A 72 4.92 3.28 -15.11
CA ILE A 72 4.41 4.48 -15.81
C ILE A 72 5.05 5.75 -15.22
N GLY A 73 5.05 5.87 -13.89
CA GLY A 73 5.64 7.01 -13.19
C GLY A 73 7.14 7.16 -13.44
N ALA A 74 7.88 6.05 -13.51
CA ALA A 74 9.31 6.08 -13.83
C ALA A 74 9.57 6.68 -15.23
N GLY A 75 8.80 6.26 -16.23
CA GLY A 75 8.94 6.79 -17.60
C GLY A 75 8.48 8.25 -17.75
N HIS A 76 7.37 8.62 -17.13
CA HIS A 76 6.75 9.95 -17.32
C HIS A 76 7.27 11.01 -16.34
N ASN A 77 7.41 10.67 -15.07
CA ASN A 77 7.69 11.64 -14.00
C ASN A 77 9.18 11.68 -13.64
N THR A 78 9.86 10.54 -13.60
CA THR A 78 11.27 10.48 -13.18
C THR A 78 12.22 10.70 -14.35
N ALA A 79 12.04 9.98 -15.45
CA ALA A 79 12.94 10.06 -16.60
C ALA A 79 12.77 11.35 -17.43
N MET A 80 11.71 12.15 -17.19
CA MET A 80 11.36 13.38 -17.92
C MET A 80 11.63 13.27 -19.43
N GLY A 81 11.07 12.23 -20.06
CA GLY A 81 11.31 11.96 -21.47
C GLY A 81 10.92 13.16 -22.34
N HIS A 82 11.88 13.69 -23.11
CA HIS A 82 11.54 14.56 -24.23
C HIS A 82 10.71 13.74 -25.21
N ARG A 83 9.50 14.23 -25.52
CA ARG A 83 8.71 13.69 -26.63
C ARG A 83 9.53 13.90 -27.90
N GLY A 84 9.92 12.80 -28.54
CA GLY A 84 10.44 12.84 -29.91
C GLY A 84 9.38 13.37 -30.87
#